data_AF-A0A1C2IZJ7-F1
#
_entry.id   AF-A0A1C2IZJ7-F1
#
_cell.length_a   1.000
_cell.length_b   1.000
_cell.length_c   1.000
_cell.angle_alpha   90.00
_cell.angle_beta   90.00
_cell.angle_gamma   90.00
#
_symmetry.space_group_name_H-M   'P 1'
#
loop_
_entity.id
_entity.type
_entity.pdbx_description
1 polymer ?
#
loop_
_entity_poly.entity_id
_entity_poly.type
_entity_poly.pdbx_seq_one_letter_code
_entity_poly.pdbx_strand_id
1 'polypeptide(L)'
;MSIMLESFRATTAEIQAMKAQQKGQAIAIYNGMTGGGKSRYVSKLVEIEAAQEPRGAQSRVADMLDLSEGRISQLLTSEKNRKNGR
;
A
#
# COMPACT_ATOMS: atom_id res chain seq x y z
N MET A 1 -21.07 30.98 7.85
CA MET A 1 -19.71 30.50 7.48
C MET A 1 -19.10 29.50 8.47
N SER A 2 -19.41 29.55 9.77
CA SER A 2 -18.85 28.62 10.78
C SER A 2 -19.17 27.14 10.53
N ILE A 3 -20.43 26.83 10.20
CA ILE A 3 -20.91 25.43 10.05
C ILE A 3 -20.21 24.70 8.90
N MET A 4 -19.92 25.37 7.78
CA MET A 4 -19.21 24.76 6.64
C MET A 4 -17.74 24.43 6.96
N LEU A 5 -17.08 25.30 7.73
CA LEU A 5 -15.69 25.07 8.17
C LEU A 5 -15.62 23.89 9.15
N GLU A 6 -16.61 23.76 10.02
CA GLU A 6 -16.72 22.66 10.97
C GLU A 6 -17.01 21.33 10.27
N SER A 7 -17.93 21.30 9.29
CA SER A 7 -18.17 20.12 8.47
C SER A 7 -16.93 19.71 7.66
N PHE A 8 -16.19 20.66 7.08
CA PHE A 8 -14.96 20.35 6.34
C PHE A 8 -13.87 19.75 7.23
N ARG A 9 -13.73 20.25 8.47
CA ARG A 9 -12.82 19.68 9.48
C ARG A 9 -13.23 18.26 9.86
N ALA A 10 -14.53 18.02 10.10
CA ALA A 10 -15.06 16.70 10.41
C ALA A 10 -14.79 15.71 9.27
N THR A 11 -15.11 16.07 8.02
CA THR A 11 -14.82 15.23 6.85
C THR A 11 -13.33 14.96 6.69
N THR A 12 -12.48 15.95 6.95
CA THR A 12 -11.02 15.74 6.90
C THR A 12 -10.56 14.74 7.96
N ALA A 13 -11.07 14.83 9.19
CA ALA A 13 -10.75 13.90 10.26
C ALA A 13 -11.21 12.46 9.93
N GLU A 14 -12.41 12.31 9.37
CA GLU A 14 -12.94 11.01 8.93
C GLU A 14 -12.09 10.41 7.80
N ILE A 15 -11.68 11.21 6.81
CA ILE A 15 -10.79 10.76 5.74
C ILE A 15 -9.46 10.25 6.31
N GLN A 16 -8.88 10.96 7.29
CA GLN A 16 -7.63 10.52 7.93
C GLN A 16 -7.83 9.23 8.72
N ALA A 17 -8.94 9.08 9.44
CA ALA A 17 -9.28 7.86 10.16
C ALA A 17 -9.44 6.66 9.20
N MET A 18 -10.15 6.84 8.08
CA MET A 18 -10.29 5.82 7.05
C MET A 18 -8.94 5.41 6.45
N LYS A 19 -8.05 6.37 6.17
CA LYS A 19 -6.69 6.08 5.68
C LYS A 19 -5.87 5.28 6.70
N ALA A 20 -5.94 5.64 7.98
CA ALA A 20 -5.24 4.92 9.04
C ALA A 20 -5.76 3.47 9.17
N GLN A 21 -7.09 3.28 9.10
CA GLN A 21 -7.70 1.95 9.14
C GLN A 21 -7.28 1.09 7.93
N GLN A 22 -7.31 1.67 6.72
CA GLN A 22 -6.86 0.98 5.51
C GLN A 22 -5.39 0.58 5.60
N LYS A 23 -4.52 1.47 6.13
CA LYS A 23 -3.11 1.14 6.40
C LYS A 23 -2.99 -0.06 7.34
N GLY A 24 -3.70 -0.05 8.46
CA GLY A 24 -3.69 -1.16 9.42
C GLY A 24 -4.13 -2.49 8.80
N GLN A 25 -5.17 -2.47 7.97
CA GLN A 25 -5.65 -3.66 7.27
C GLN A 25 -4.64 -4.18 6.23
N ALA A 26 -4.03 -3.30 5.44
CA ALA A 26 -3.02 -3.67 4.45
C ALA A 26 -1.81 -4.37 5.12
N ILE A 27 -1.35 -3.83 6.25
CA ILE A 27 -0.28 -4.42 7.06
C ILE A 27 -0.69 -5.80 7.61
N ALA A 28 -1.89 -5.92 8.17
CA ALA A 28 -2.39 -7.18 8.70
C ALA A 28 -2.49 -8.28 7.62
N ILE A 29 -3.01 -7.92 6.45
CA ILE A 29 -3.09 -8.81 5.27
C ILE A 29 -1.69 -9.24 4.86
N TYR A 30 -0.76 -8.30 4.69
CA TYR A 30 0.63 -8.60 4.33
C TYR A 30 1.29 -9.55 5.34
N ASN A 31 1.07 -9.34 6.64
CA ASN A 31 1.66 -10.16 7.68
C ASN A 31 1.05 -11.57 7.75
N GLY A 32 -0.23 -11.72 7.42
CA GLY A 32 -0.92 -13.02 7.35
C GLY A 32 -0.56 -13.88 6.13
N MET A 33 0.17 -13.34 5.15
CA MET A 33 0.52 -14.06 3.92
C MET A 33 1.84 -14.84 4.02
N THR A 34 1.96 -15.92 3.24
CA THR A 34 3.23 -16.62 3.01
C THR A 34 4.16 -15.82 2.08
N GLY A 35 5.45 -16.16 2.00
CA GLY A 35 6.42 -15.39 1.19
C GLY A 35 6.05 -15.20 -0.29
N GLY A 36 5.43 -16.20 -0.91
CA GLY A 36 4.90 -16.09 -2.28
C GLY A 36 3.66 -15.20 -2.37
N GLY A 37 2.76 -15.30 -1.38
CA GLY A 37 1.58 -14.43 -1.26
C GLY A 37 1.96 -12.96 -1.07
N LYS A 38 2.91 -12.68 -0.17
CA LYS A 38 3.46 -11.34 0.08
C LYS A 38 3.98 -10.69 -1.20
N SER A 39 4.68 -11.47 -2.02
CA SER A 39 5.25 -10.94 -3.25
C SER A 39 4.19 -10.60 -4.30
N ARG A 40 3.19 -11.48 -4.50
CA ARG A 40 2.07 -11.22 -5.42
C ARG A 40 1.24 -10.02 -4.96
N TYR A 41 0.99 -9.94 -3.66
CA TYR A 41 0.26 -8.83 -3.06
C TYR A 41 0.98 -7.50 -3.26
N VAL A 42 2.29 -7.45 -2.98
CA VAL A 42 3.12 -6.27 -3.23
C VAL A 42 3.16 -5.89 -4.72
N SER A 43 3.29 -6.86 -5.63
CA SER A 43 3.23 -6.60 -7.08
C SER A 43 1.93 -5.91 -7.47
N LYS A 44 0.79 -6.41 -6.98
CA LYS A 44 -0.52 -5.84 -7.28
C LYS A 44 -0.71 -4.44 -6.70
N LEU A 45 -0.25 -4.20 -5.48
CA LEU A 45 -0.28 -2.85 -4.90
C LEU A 45 0.57 -1.87 -5.71
N VAL A 46 1.76 -2.28 -6.15
CA VAL A 46 2.63 -1.42 -6.98
C VAL A 46 2.00 -1.16 -8.34
N GLU A 47 1.37 -2.15 -8.97
CA GLU A 47 0.61 -1.97 -10.21
C GLU A 47 -0.53 -0.94 -10.05
N ILE A 48 -1.29 -1.03 -8.95
CA ILE A 48 -2.39 -0.10 -8.64
C ILE A 48 -1.86 1.32 -8.42
N GLU A 49 -0.80 1.48 -7.64
CA GLU A 49 -0.19 2.79 -7.36
C GLU A 49 0.46 3.39 -8.60
N ALA A 50 1.06 2.56 -9.46
CA ALA A 50 1.67 3.01 -10.71
C ALA A 50 0.64 3.45 -11.76
N ALA A 51 -0.56 2.89 -11.73
CA ALA A 51 -1.66 3.32 -12.60
C ALA A 51 -2.15 4.74 -12.28
N GLN A 52 -1.99 5.19 -11.03
CA GLN A 52 -2.30 6.56 -10.60
C GLN A 52 -1.14 7.52 -10.89
N GLU A 53 0.07 7.16 -10.45
CA GLU A 53 1.29 7.94 -10.69
C GLU A 53 2.48 6.98 -10.80
N PRO A 54 3.06 6.80 -12.00
CA PRO A 54 4.14 5.83 -12.21
C PRO A 54 5.36 6.10 -11.32
N ARG A 55 5.67 7.37 -11.04
CA ARG A 55 6.82 7.75 -10.22
C ARG A 55 6.51 7.56 -8.74
N GLY A 56 7.39 6.85 -8.03
CA GLY A 56 7.25 6.65 -6.58
C GLY A 56 6.21 5.61 -6.16
N ALA A 57 5.67 4.81 -7.07
CA ALA A 57 4.69 3.76 -6.73
C ALA A 57 5.24 2.77 -5.69
N GLN A 58 6.50 2.32 -5.84
CA GLN A 58 7.14 1.45 -4.84
C GLN A 58 7.29 2.11 -3.47
N SER A 59 7.59 3.42 -3.45
CA SER A 59 7.73 4.22 -2.23
C SER A 59 6.41 4.33 -1.48
N ARG A 60 5.31 4.64 -2.18
CA ARG A 60 3.96 4.68 -1.57
C ARG A 60 3.52 3.32 -1.03
N VAL A 61 3.84 2.23 -1.72
CA VAL A 61 3.57 0.88 -1.20
C VAL A 61 4.44 0.55 0.01
N ALA A 62 5.69 1.01 0.04
CA ALA A 62 6.57 0.88 1.20
C ALA A 62 5.98 1.60 2.42
N ASP A 63 5.53 2.84 2.26
CA ASP A 63 4.87 3.64 3.30
C ASP A 63 3.54 3.01 3.77
N MET A 64 2.76 2.46 2.84
CA MET A 64 1.49 1.79 3.12
C MET A 64 1.69 0.53 3.95
N LEU A 65 2.72 -0.26 3.66
CA LEU A 65 2.98 -1.53 4.34
C LEU A 65 3.95 -1.42 5.52
N ASP A 66 4.46 -0.22 5.80
CA ASP A 66 5.49 0.02 6.81
C ASP A 66 6.75 -0.83 6.58
N LEU A 67 7.20 -0.85 5.32
CA LEU A 67 8.38 -1.58 4.86
C LEU A 67 9.41 -0.62 4.26
N SER A 68 10.65 -1.08 4.12
CA SER A 68 11.63 -0.33 3.35
C SER A 68 11.40 -0.49 1.84
N GLU A 69 11.74 0.53 1.06
CA GLU A 69 11.70 0.44 -0.41
C GLU A 69 12.55 -0.74 -0.93
N GLY A 70 13.72 -0.97 -0.33
CA GLY A 70 14.56 -2.12 -0.67
C GLY A 70 13.85 -3.45 -0.46
N ARG A 71 12.99 -3.57 0.57
CA ARG A 71 12.18 -4.78 0.79
C ARG A 71 11.11 -4.94 -0.28
N ILE A 72 10.48 -3.86 -0.72
CA ILE A 72 9.55 -3.88 -1.86
C ILE A 72 10.29 -4.35 -3.12
N SER A 73 11.45 -3.77 -3.44
CA SER A 73 12.24 -4.17 -4.61
C SER A 73 12.67 -5.64 -4.56
N GLN A 74 13.04 -6.17 -3.39
CA GLN A 74 13.36 -7.60 -3.21
C GLN A 74 12.14 -8.50 -3.49
N LEU A 75 10.95 -8.11 -3.03
CA LEU A 75 9.73 -8.91 -3.24
C LEU A 75 9.32 -8.93 -4.71
N LEU A 76 9.54 -7.82 -5.43
CA LEU A 76 9.28 -7.72 -6.88
C LEU A 76 10.31 -8.50 -7.71
N THR A 77 11.57 -8.55 -7.29
CA THR A 77 12.67 -9.16 -8.08
C THR A 77 13.00 -10.60 -7.68
N SER A 78 12.45 -11.11 -6.58
CA SER A 78 12.69 -12.47 -6.09
C SER A 78 12.47 -13.53 -7.16
N GLU A 79 13.51 -14.34 -7.42
CA GLU A 79 13.52 -15.39 -8.45
C GLU A 79 12.43 -16.46 -8.25
N LYS A 80 11.96 -16.66 -7.00
CA LYS A 80 10.82 -17.55 -6.70
C LYS A 80 9.51 -17.08 -7.35
N ASN A 81 9.36 -15.79 -7.64
CA ASN A 81 8.21 -15.27 -8.38
C ASN A 81 8.41 -15.36 -9.90
N ARG A 82 9.64 -15.21 -10.39
CA ARG A 82 9.97 -15.39 -11.82
C ARG A 82 9.74 -16.82 -12.30
N LYS A 83 10.02 -17.85 -11.48
CA LYS A 83 9.77 -19.26 -11.86
C LYS A 83 8.29 -19.67 -11.87
N ASN A 84 7.40 -18.90 -11.24
CA ASN A 84 5.96 -19.17 -11.18
C ASN A 84 5.11 -18.24 -12.07
N GLY A 85 5.75 -17.31 -12.77
CA GLY A 85 5.15 -16.56 -13.87
C GLY A 85 5.64 -17.17 -15.17
N ARG A 86 4.70 -17.55 -16.04
CA ARG A 86 4.97 -17.91 -17.44
C ARG A 86 5.86 -16.88 -18.13
#